data_AF-A0A7X6TU60-F1
#
_entry.id   AF-A0A7X6TU60-F1
#
_cell.length_a   1.000
_cell.length_b   1.000
_cell.length_c   1.000
_cell.angle_alpha   90.00
_cell.angle_beta   90.00
_cell.angle_gamma   90.00
#
_symmetry.space_group_name_H-M   'P 1'
#
loop_
_entity.id
_entity.type
_entity.pdbx_description
1 polymer ?
#
loop_
_entity_poly.entity_id
_entity_poly.type
_entity_poly.pdbx_seq_one_letter_code
_entity_poly.pdbx_strand_id
1 'polypeptide(L)'
;MDKSILKLPSLTILSALALRIINNNLIAQMVKDTNEWTIEMGNRLLLIDVILSLVIFFIIGITLRKTQDKSMILKSATLLVFYSIAILILEQVTQYYGIYNFSIALILYLPTELFTIITSLISNISPSESINIFFAIPALFAPYLFIPFGKNKHS
;
A
#
# COMPACT_ATOMS: atom_id res chain seq x y z
N MET A 1 -4.19 -23.74 10.66
CA MET A 1 -3.57 -22.40 10.54
C MET A 1 -4.39 -21.42 11.35
N ASP A 2 -3.79 -20.66 12.27
CA ASP A 2 -4.53 -19.68 13.06
C ASP A 2 -5.01 -18.55 12.15
N LYS A 3 -6.34 -18.39 12.03
CA LYS A 3 -6.97 -17.39 11.14
C LYS A 3 -6.58 -15.96 11.52
N SER A 4 -6.09 -15.75 12.73
CA SER A 4 -5.65 -14.45 13.23
C SER A 4 -4.47 -13.87 12.42
N ILE A 5 -3.64 -14.71 11.76
CA ILE A 5 -2.54 -14.25 10.90
C ILE A 5 -3.01 -13.49 9.67
N LEU A 6 -4.25 -13.75 9.21
CA LEU A 6 -4.82 -13.10 8.03
C LEU A 6 -5.45 -11.74 8.36
N LYS A 7 -5.51 -11.35 9.63
CA LYS A 7 -6.24 -10.15 10.04
C LYS A 7 -5.67 -8.86 9.47
N LEU A 8 -4.35 -8.69 9.52
CA LEU A 8 -3.69 -7.53 8.91
C LEU A 8 -3.86 -7.55 7.37
N PRO A 9 -3.58 -8.65 6.65
CA PRO A 9 -3.90 -8.75 5.21
C PRO A 9 -5.35 -8.41 4.85
N SER A 10 -6.33 -8.91 5.62
CA SER A 10 -7.74 -8.59 5.38
C SER A 10 -8.04 -7.11 5.56
N LEU A 11 -7.47 -6.48 6.59
CA LEU A 11 -7.64 -5.05 6.81
C LEU A 11 -6.99 -4.22 5.69
N THR A 12 -5.79 -4.60 5.22
CA THR A 12 -5.13 -3.87 4.13
C THR A 12 -5.89 -4.00 2.81
N ILE A 13 -6.46 -5.17 2.50
CA ILE A 13 -7.34 -5.35 1.32
C ILE A 13 -8.57 -4.44 1.40
N LEU A 14 -9.27 -4.43 2.54
CA LEU A 14 -10.45 -3.58 2.72
C LEU A 14 -10.09 -2.09 2.59
N SER A 15 -8.96 -1.69 3.14
CA SER A 15 -8.44 -0.34 3.01
C SER A 15 -8.06 0.04 1.58
N ALA A 16 -7.45 -0.87 0.82
CA ALA A 16 -7.12 -0.64 -0.58
C ALA A 16 -8.38 -0.46 -1.43
N LEU A 17 -9.42 -1.27 -1.21
CA LEU A 17 -10.72 -1.08 -1.88
C LEU A 17 -11.33 0.28 -1.56
N ALA A 18 -11.28 0.71 -0.29
CA ALA A 18 -11.75 2.03 0.11
C ALA A 18 -10.95 3.16 -0.57
N LEU A 19 -9.61 3.06 -0.59
CA LEU A 19 -8.74 4.03 -1.26
C LEU A 19 -9.07 4.15 -2.76
N ARG A 20 -9.22 3.02 -3.47
CA ARG A 20 -9.60 3.05 -4.89
C ARG A 20 -10.93 3.75 -5.14
N ILE A 21 -11.94 3.48 -4.32
CA ILE A 21 -13.25 4.12 -4.44
C ILE A 21 -13.11 5.64 -4.23
N ILE A 22 -12.38 6.06 -3.19
CA ILE A 22 -12.15 7.48 -2.92
C ILE A 22 -11.39 8.14 -4.07
N ASN A 23 -10.28 7.53 -4.52
CA ASN A 23 -9.45 8.08 -5.58
C ASN A 23 -10.16 8.18 -6.91
N ASN A 24 -10.95 7.17 -7.30
CA ASN A 24 -11.73 7.23 -8.53
C ASN A 24 -12.71 8.41 -8.51
N ASN A 25 -13.35 8.68 -7.36
CA ASN A 25 -14.24 9.84 -7.21
C ASN A 25 -13.48 11.17 -7.24
N LEU A 26 -12.33 11.25 -6.58
CA LEU A 26 -11.50 12.47 -6.56
C LEU A 26 -10.97 12.80 -7.95
N ILE A 27 -10.43 11.82 -8.67
CA ILE A 27 -9.94 11.99 -10.04
C ILE A 27 -11.08 12.45 -10.94
N ALA A 28 -12.24 11.79 -10.87
CA ALA A 28 -13.41 12.18 -11.66
C ALA A 28 -13.87 13.62 -11.40
N GLN A 29 -13.75 14.11 -10.16
CA GLN A 29 -14.05 15.50 -9.83
C GLN A 29 -12.98 16.47 -10.35
N MET A 30 -11.69 16.12 -10.24
CA MET A 30 -10.58 16.96 -10.67
C MET A 30 -10.58 17.18 -12.19
N VAL A 31 -10.97 16.17 -12.97
CA VAL A 31 -11.00 16.25 -14.44
C VAL A 31 -12.36 16.67 -15.00
N LYS A 32 -13.37 16.90 -14.15
CA LYS A 32 -14.76 17.14 -14.59
C LYS A 32 -14.89 18.36 -15.52
N ASP A 33 -14.10 19.39 -15.26
CA ASP A 33 -14.16 20.68 -15.95
C ASP A 33 -12.85 20.98 -16.71
N THR A 34 -11.98 19.98 -16.91
CA THR A 34 -10.69 20.14 -17.61
C THR A 34 -10.50 19.08 -18.68
N ASN A 35 -9.81 19.44 -19.77
CA ASN A 35 -9.48 18.50 -20.85
C ASN A 35 -8.13 17.80 -20.65
N GLU A 36 -7.33 18.26 -19.67
CA GLU A 36 -5.96 17.80 -19.47
C GLU A 36 -5.65 17.60 -17.98
N TRP A 37 -4.79 16.61 -17.71
CA TRP A 37 -4.25 16.33 -16.39
C TRP A 37 -3.03 17.22 -16.12
N THR A 38 -3.09 18.03 -15.06
CA THR A 38 -1.99 18.97 -14.72
C THR A 38 -1.09 18.43 -13.61
N ILE A 39 0.14 18.94 -13.55
CA ILE A 39 1.11 18.63 -12.47
C ILE A 39 0.52 18.99 -11.10
N GLU A 40 -0.21 20.11 -11.02
CA GLU A 40 -0.84 20.54 -9.77
C GLU A 40 -1.91 19.55 -9.29
N MET A 41 -2.72 18.99 -10.20
CA MET A 41 -3.67 17.93 -9.87
C MET A 41 -2.97 16.68 -9.34
N GLY A 42 -1.86 16.27 -9.98
CA GLY A 42 -1.02 15.17 -9.50
C GLY A 42 -0.49 15.38 -8.08
N ASN A 43 0.04 16.58 -7.80
CA ASN A 43 0.56 16.92 -6.47
C ASN A 43 -0.56 16.96 -5.41
N ARG A 44 -1.74 17.49 -5.76
CA ARG A 44 -2.91 17.52 -4.87
C ARG A 44 -3.40 16.11 -4.56
N LEU A 45 -3.51 15.24 -5.57
CA LEU A 45 -3.92 13.85 -5.39
C LEU A 45 -2.92 13.11 -4.50
N LEU A 46 -1.61 13.25 -4.77
CA LEU A 46 -0.56 12.66 -3.94
C LEU A 46 -0.67 13.09 -2.48
N LEU A 47 -0.89 14.39 -2.22
CA LEU A 47 -1.06 14.90 -0.85
C LEU A 47 -2.28 14.26 -0.16
N ILE A 48 -3.41 14.14 -0.87
CA ILE A 48 -4.61 13.49 -0.35
C ILE A 48 -4.34 12.02 -0.04
N ASP A 49 -3.66 11.30 -0.94
CA ASP A 49 -3.29 9.89 -0.77
C ASP A 49 -2.40 9.66 0.46
N VAL A 50 -1.45 10.56 0.71
CA VAL A 50 -0.62 10.52 1.92
C VAL A 50 -1.48 10.67 3.18
N ILE A 51 -2.37 11.66 3.20
CA ILE A 51 -3.24 11.91 4.35
C ILE A 51 -4.16 10.72 4.59
N LEU A 52 -4.81 10.19 3.55
CA LEU A 52 -5.69 9.03 3.64
C LEU A 52 -4.94 7.78 4.10
N SER A 53 -3.75 7.53 3.55
CA SER A 53 -2.91 6.39 3.93
C SER A 53 -2.49 6.45 5.39
N LEU A 54 -2.14 7.65 5.90
CA LEU A 54 -1.84 7.86 7.32
C LEU A 54 -3.06 7.60 8.21
N VAL A 55 -4.22 8.14 7.85
CA VAL A 55 -5.47 7.93 8.61
C VAL A 55 -5.81 6.44 8.68
N ILE A 56 -5.76 5.75 7.54
CA ILE A 56 -6.00 4.31 7.44
C ILE A 56 -4.99 3.53 8.27
N PHE A 57 -3.70 3.87 8.19
CA PHE A 57 -2.65 3.25 8.97
C PHE A 57 -2.96 3.31 10.48
N PHE A 58 -3.35 4.47 10.99
CA PHE A 58 -3.74 4.58 12.40
C PHE A 58 -5.01 3.79 12.73
N ILE A 59 -6.03 3.78 11.87
CA ILE A 59 -7.26 3.00 12.08
C ILE A 59 -6.97 1.49 12.16
N ILE A 60 -6.17 0.97 11.23
CA ILE A 60 -5.73 -0.43 11.23
C ILE A 60 -4.92 -0.70 12.50
N GLY A 61 -3.95 0.17 12.82
CA GLY A 61 -3.11 0.04 14.00
C GLY A 61 -3.91 -0.04 15.30
N ILE A 62 -4.87 0.86 15.50
CA ILE A 62 -5.77 0.85 16.67
C ILE A 62 -6.61 -0.43 16.71
N THR A 63 -7.10 -0.90 15.57
CA THR A 63 -7.87 -2.15 15.45
C THR A 63 -7.02 -3.37 15.82
N LEU A 64 -5.77 -3.42 15.36
CA LEU A 64 -4.82 -4.48 15.70
C LEU A 64 -4.45 -4.44 17.18
N ARG A 65 -4.22 -3.25 17.76
CA ARG A 65 -3.95 -3.10 19.20
C ARG A 65 -5.02 -3.74 20.07
N LYS A 66 -6.29 -3.65 19.68
CA LYS A 66 -7.40 -4.24 20.44
C LYS A 66 -7.43 -5.77 20.38
N THR A 67 -6.85 -6.38 19.34
CA THR A 67 -7.15 -7.77 18.95
C THR A 67 -5.95 -8.67 18.71
N GLN A 68 -4.72 -8.14 18.73
CA GLN A 68 -3.50 -8.86 18.39
C GLN A 68 -2.33 -8.47 19.29
N ASP A 69 -1.51 -9.46 19.64
CA ASP A 69 -0.22 -9.24 20.29
C ASP A 69 0.87 -8.93 19.24
N LYS A 70 1.97 -8.32 19.67
CA LYS A 70 3.12 -8.01 18.79
C LYS A 70 3.62 -9.22 18.01
N SER A 71 3.66 -10.40 18.64
CA SER A 71 4.10 -11.64 17.99
C SER A 71 3.19 -12.05 16.83
N MET A 72 1.87 -11.83 16.96
CA MET A 72 0.95 -12.16 15.87
C MET A 72 1.04 -11.12 14.74
N ILE A 73 1.12 -9.84 15.08
CA ILE A 73 1.32 -8.78 14.08
C ILE A 73 2.62 -9.00 13.30
N LEU A 74 3.70 -9.41 13.96
CA LEU A 74 4.96 -9.75 13.29
C LEU A 74 4.77 -10.86 12.24
N LYS A 75 4.04 -11.93 12.58
CA LYS A 75 3.76 -13.03 11.64
C LYS A 75 2.91 -12.56 10.46
N SER A 76 1.85 -11.80 10.71
CA SER A 76 0.96 -11.25 9.68
C SER A 76 1.69 -10.26 8.77
N ALA A 77 2.55 -9.41 9.33
CA ALA A 77 3.37 -8.47 8.59
C ALA A 77 4.42 -9.20 7.74
N THR A 78 5.07 -10.24 8.29
CA THR A 78 6.02 -11.07 7.55
C THR A 78 5.35 -11.76 6.36
N LEU A 79 4.12 -12.24 6.52
CA LEU A 79 3.33 -12.78 5.41
C LEU A 79 3.11 -11.73 4.30
N LEU A 80 2.72 -10.51 4.66
CA LEU A 80 2.58 -9.42 3.68
C LEU A 80 3.90 -9.06 3.01
N VAL A 81 5.01 -9.02 3.73
CA VAL A 81 6.34 -8.72 3.16
C VAL A 81 6.72 -9.76 2.10
N PHE A 82 6.59 -11.05 2.42
CA PHE A 82 6.84 -12.11 1.44
C PHE A 82 5.91 -12.01 0.23
N TYR A 83 4.64 -11.69 0.46
CA TYR A 83 3.67 -11.49 -0.60
C TYR A 83 4.04 -10.29 -1.49
N SER A 84 4.41 -9.14 -0.92
CA SER A 84 4.88 -7.96 -1.66
C SER A 84 6.09 -8.28 -2.53
N ILE A 85 7.08 -8.99 -1.98
CA ILE A 85 8.28 -9.39 -2.71
C ILE A 85 7.92 -10.32 -3.86
N ALA A 86 7.06 -11.31 -3.62
CA ALA A 86 6.64 -12.26 -4.66
C ALA A 86 5.90 -11.55 -5.81
N ILE A 87 5.02 -10.59 -5.51
CA ILE A 87 4.34 -9.80 -6.54
C ILE A 87 5.33 -8.95 -7.31
N LEU A 88 6.25 -8.26 -6.64
CA LEU A 88 7.23 -7.42 -7.32
C LEU A 88 8.07 -8.25 -8.29
N ILE A 89 8.57 -9.42 -7.85
CA ILE A 89 9.30 -10.34 -8.73
C ILE A 89 8.44 -10.78 -9.91
N LEU A 90 7.19 -11.16 -9.67
CA LEU A 90 6.27 -11.58 -10.73
C LEU A 90 6.01 -10.45 -11.74
N GLU A 91 5.85 -9.21 -11.26
CA GLU A 91 5.73 -8.04 -12.11
C GLU A 91 6.97 -7.86 -12.99
N GLN A 92 8.17 -7.91 -12.42
CA GLN A 92 9.42 -7.77 -13.18
C GLN A 92 9.57 -8.88 -14.24
N VAL A 93 9.25 -10.12 -13.88
CA VAL A 93 9.31 -11.27 -14.80
C VAL A 93 8.29 -11.09 -15.93
N THR A 94 7.06 -10.74 -15.62
CA THR A 94 6.00 -10.58 -16.65
C THR A 94 6.25 -9.38 -17.57
N GLN A 95 6.80 -8.28 -17.04
CA GLN A 95 7.24 -7.14 -17.84
C GLN A 95 8.39 -7.53 -18.78
N TYR A 96 9.39 -8.28 -18.28
CA TYR A 96 10.52 -8.74 -19.09
C TYR A 96 10.09 -9.61 -20.28
N TYR A 97 9.12 -10.51 -20.08
CA TYR A 97 8.59 -11.37 -21.15
C TYR A 97 7.49 -10.71 -22.00
N GLY A 98 7.13 -9.45 -21.74
CA GLY A 98 6.09 -8.74 -22.49
C GLY A 98 4.67 -9.29 -22.30
N ILE A 99 4.43 -10.06 -21.23
CA ILE A 99 3.12 -10.68 -20.90
C ILE A 99 2.44 -10.00 -19.71
N TYR A 100 2.94 -8.83 -19.30
CA TYR A 100 2.40 -8.06 -18.20
C TYR A 100 0.93 -7.70 -18.46
N ASN A 101 0.07 -8.04 -17.50
CA ASN A 101 -1.35 -7.71 -17.54
C ASN A 101 -1.67 -6.74 -16.40
N PHE A 102 -1.97 -5.50 -16.76
CA PHE A 102 -2.28 -4.43 -15.83
C PHE A 102 -3.47 -4.75 -14.92
N SER A 103 -4.54 -5.34 -15.45
CA SER A 103 -5.74 -5.69 -14.66
C SER A 103 -5.45 -6.75 -13.61
N ILE A 104 -4.61 -7.74 -13.93
CA ILE A 104 -4.16 -8.76 -12.97
C ILE A 104 -3.27 -8.12 -11.91
N ALA A 105 -2.33 -7.27 -12.32
CA ALA A 105 -1.46 -6.55 -11.40
C ALA A 105 -2.26 -5.70 -10.39
N LEU A 106 -3.30 -4.99 -10.84
CA LEU A 106 -4.20 -4.25 -9.96
C LEU A 106 -4.83 -5.17 -8.89
N ILE A 107 -5.24 -6.39 -9.22
CA ILE A 107 -5.85 -7.28 -8.23
C ILE A 107 -4.79 -7.78 -7.24
N LEU A 108 -3.62 -8.20 -7.74
CA LEU A 108 -2.55 -8.74 -6.91
C LEU A 108 -2.01 -7.70 -5.91
N TYR A 109 -1.91 -6.43 -6.30
CA TYR A 109 -1.39 -5.38 -5.43
C TYR A 109 -2.36 -4.95 -4.31
N LEU A 110 -3.63 -5.38 -4.32
CA LEU A 110 -4.63 -4.96 -3.31
C LEU A 110 -4.15 -5.10 -1.84
N PRO A 111 -3.52 -6.22 -1.40
CA PRO A 111 -3.10 -6.37 -0.01
C PRO A 111 -1.96 -5.43 0.41
N THR A 112 -1.26 -4.82 -0.55
CA THR A 112 -0.03 -4.06 -0.35
C THR A 112 -0.14 -2.61 -0.84
N GLU A 113 -1.26 -2.24 -1.46
CA GLU A 113 -1.50 -0.93 -2.07
C GLU A 113 -1.41 0.22 -1.07
N LEU A 114 -1.81 0.00 0.18
CA LEU A 114 -1.64 1.01 1.24
C LEU A 114 -0.18 1.50 1.39
N PHE A 115 0.79 0.66 1.05
CA PHE A 115 2.21 0.95 1.21
C PHE A 115 2.85 1.59 -0.03
N THR A 116 2.21 1.54 -1.20
CA THR A 116 2.78 2.07 -2.45
C THR A 116 2.93 3.59 -2.40
N ILE A 117 2.20 4.27 -1.51
CA ILE A 117 2.38 5.70 -1.23
C ILE A 117 3.82 6.06 -0.83
N ILE A 118 4.53 5.13 -0.17
CA ILE A 118 5.93 5.32 0.20
C ILE A 118 6.80 5.39 -1.06
N THR A 119 6.53 4.55 -2.05
CA THR A 119 7.22 4.58 -3.35
C THR A 119 6.94 5.89 -4.08
N SER A 120 5.68 6.33 -4.13
CA SER A 120 5.30 7.60 -4.76
C SER A 120 5.96 8.81 -4.10
N LEU A 121 6.06 8.80 -2.76
CA LEU A 121 6.76 9.84 -2.01
C LEU A 121 8.25 9.87 -2.36
N ILE A 122 8.91 8.72 -2.36
CA ILE A 122 10.35 8.62 -2.67
C ILE A 122 10.62 9.03 -4.12
N SER A 123 9.78 8.60 -5.07
CA SER A 123 9.97 8.98 -6.47
C SER A 123 9.78 10.49 -6.69
N ASN A 124 8.88 11.13 -5.94
CA ASN A 124 8.61 12.57 -6.10
C ASN A 124 9.72 13.47 -5.55
N ILE A 125 10.46 13.02 -4.53
CA ILE A 125 11.60 13.75 -3.97
C ILE A 125 12.93 13.38 -4.63
N SER A 126 12.94 12.33 -5.46
CA SER A 126 14.15 11.88 -6.13
C SER A 126 14.45 12.78 -7.33
N PRO A 127 15.69 13.28 -7.49
CA PRO A 127 16.10 14.04 -8.67
C PRO A 127 16.30 13.14 -9.91
N SER A 128 16.12 11.83 -9.79
CA SER A 128 16.29 10.88 -10.89
C SER A 128 15.18 11.02 -11.93
N GLU A 129 15.55 11.17 -13.20
CA GLU A 129 14.61 11.27 -14.33
C GLU A 129 13.83 9.95 -14.58
N SER A 130 14.29 8.82 -14.04
CA SER A 130 13.67 7.50 -14.22
C SER A 130 13.22 6.91 -12.89
N ILE A 131 11.99 6.38 -12.85
CA ILE A 131 11.48 5.57 -11.73
C ILE A 131 12.35 4.32 -11.61
N ASN A 132 12.95 4.13 -10.43
CA ASN A 132 13.80 2.98 -10.15
C ASN A 132 13.09 2.00 -9.20
N ILE A 133 13.26 0.69 -9.45
CA ILE A 133 12.76 -0.38 -8.57
C ILE A 133 13.22 -0.22 -7.11
N PHE A 134 14.38 0.42 -6.88
CA PHE A 134 14.87 0.69 -5.52
C PHE A 134 13.91 1.57 -4.71
N PHE A 135 13.04 2.37 -5.34
CA PHE A 135 12.02 3.17 -4.64
C PHE A 135 10.90 2.31 -4.06
N ALA A 136 10.71 1.08 -4.56
CA ALA A 136 9.73 0.15 -4.04
C ALA A 136 10.20 -0.53 -2.73
N ILE A 137 11.52 -0.63 -2.51
CA ILE A 137 12.09 -1.41 -1.40
C ILE A 137 11.53 -0.98 -0.03
N PRO A 138 11.50 0.32 0.33
CA PRO A 138 10.94 0.72 1.62
C PRO A 138 9.46 0.35 1.79
N ALA A 139 8.67 0.39 0.71
CA ALA A 139 7.27 -0.03 0.74
C ALA A 139 7.10 -1.53 1.00
N LEU A 140 8.03 -2.38 0.54
CA LEU A 140 7.97 -3.83 0.77
C LEU A 140 7.98 -4.19 2.26
N PHE A 141 8.73 -3.44 3.07
CA PHE A 141 8.90 -3.67 4.51
C PHE A 141 7.96 -2.85 5.39
N ALA A 142 7.16 -1.96 4.79
CA ALA A 142 6.20 -1.12 5.49
C ALA A 142 5.15 -1.87 6.35
N PRO A 143 4.74 -3.12 6.06
CA PRO A 143 3.88 -3.88 6.97
C PRO A 143 4.43 -3.97 8.40
N TYR A 144 5.76 -3.94 8.59
CA TYR A 144 6.36 -3.98 9.91
C TYR A 144 6.14 -2.72 10.75
N LEU A 145 5.72 -1.60 10.14
CA LEU A 145 5.31 -0.39 10.85
C LEU A 145 4.09 -0.62 11.75
N PHE A 146 3.35 -1.72 11.57
CA PHE A 146 2.24 -2.10 12.46
C PHE A 146 2.68 -2.76 13.78
N ILE A 147 3.91 -3.26 13.89
CA ILE A 147 4.39 -3.98 15.10
C ILE A 147 4.21 -3.16 16.40
N PRO A 148 4.53 -1.84 16.44
CA PRO A 148 4.39 -1.05 17.65
C PRO A 148 2.97 -0.99 18.21
N PHE A 149 1.93 -1.23 17.40
CA PHE A 149 0.55 -1.24 17.86
C PHE A 149 0.17 -2.49 18.66
N GLY A 150 0.92 -3.58 18.55
CA GLY A 150 0.59 -4.84 19.22
C GLY A 150 0.67 -4.73 20.75
N LYS A 151 -0.20 -5.46 21.43
CA LYS A 151 -0.08 -5.64 22.88
C LYS A 151 1.20 -6.42 23.20
N ASN A 152 1.86 -6.04 24.30
CA ASN A 152 2.86 -6.90 24.89
C ASN A 152 2.13 -8.09 25.53
N LYS A 153 2.66 -9.31 25.36
CA LYS A 153 2.10 -10.52 25.98
C LYS A 153 2.01 -10.49 27.52
N HIS A 154 2.54 -9.44 28.15
CA HIS A 154 2.63 -9.26 29.60
C HIS A 154 2.00 -7.95 30.10
N SER A 155 1.07 -7.35 29.35
CA SER A 155 0.36 -6.13 29.76
C SER A 155 -1.15 -6.32 29.79
#